data_AF-A0A0C9Y292-F1
#
_entry.id   AF-A0A0C9Y292-F1
#
_cell.length_a   1.000
_cell.length_b   1.000
_cell.length_c   1.000
_cell.angle_alpha   90.00
_cell.angle_beta   90.00
_cell.angle_gamma   90.00
#
_symmetry.space_group_name_H-M   'P 1'
#
loop_
_entity.id
_entity.type
_entity.pdbx_description
1 polymer ?
#
loop_
_entity_poly.entity_id
_entity_poly.type
_entity_poly.pdbx_seq_one_letter_code
_entity_poly.pdbx_strand_id
1 'polypeptide(L)'
;MWWFSHSPVINSSPNGIGGVILPFQVPTMERAPQEFRAEHERLKQVIEPVSGKTIAAILGDVRGDVFTINPSGGHTLHFYGGSICSFDHTGRFPLICLYGPIFALHSKLGASESAYGRPITPVVDLPDGSKCCIFEGGHIHSMGGIAEPFPAEQCTAPYKPVPPTNPFGLRPGGLVCTHLLDDFDGLTIPITQPANFHQRWVELSTVRHHSGQMIAEVLGYPRHLEENPCGGQRFLFISGQLVSINNNSLPYVMYGEIWELWKRMGWVDSGWGRPLTDEQTLEDGGRCQVMEGGHIHCYAGIAKGYPADQCTARHKPTTRALIFNQMPPHFQRKWSMLALQNQPLANKSVAELLGEPWHRLKDNPKKPGQHFHFLGGYLISLDSNPDPPPMQVAHHSFPPPTSPALPGYLPPGAKSPYGSAPVQSGPPMYQLPQQSPSFPSGSKGPNTTPIELIPPFAVYGTICEFYTKEGGIEGKYGRPLADEQDLGDGGRCSIFEGGHIHMYRGVAQGAAPETCTAPYQPRSPPPPSSTNSPNANYATQPGMHHQPNWGSTSPQHHQPNWGSTSPQHHQPNYPSTPSPQVYGQGQPGTQQQQGAGM
;
A
#
# COMPACT_ATOMS: atom_id res chain seq x y z
N MET A 1 26.69 -23.51 6.86
CA MET A 1 25.51 -24.22 6.34
C MET A 1 25.16 -23.61 5.00
N TRP A 2 25.36 -24.35 3.92
CA TRP A 2 24.98 -23.94 2.56
C TRP A 2 23.63 -24.60 2.23
N TRP A 3 22.65 -23.81 1.81
CA TRP A 3 21.36 -24.31 1.31
C TRP A 3 21.36 -24.24 -0.22
N PHE A 4 21.32 -25.40 -0.87
CA PHE A 4 20.97 -25.54 -2.28
C PHE A 4 19.46 -25.79 -2.38
N SER A 5 18.72 -24.88 -3.03
CA SER A 5 17.31 -25.07 -3.36
C SER A 5 17.17 -26.16 -4.42
N HIS A 6 16.49 -27.25 -4.08
CA HIS A 6 16.08 -28.28 -5.04
C HIS A 6 14.85 -27.79 -5.81
N SER A 7 14.94 -27.73 -7.14
CA SER A 7 13.78 -27.66 -8.02
C SER A 7 13.09 -29.03 -8.09
N PRO A 8 11.75 -29.10 -8.19
CA PRO A 8 11.05 -30.39 -8.24
C PRO A 8 11.27 -31.07 -9.60
N VAL A 9 11.68 -32.34 -9.54
CA VAL A 9 11.75 -33.26 -10.67
C VAL A 9 10.32 -33.63 -11.07
N ILE A 10 9.88 -33.18 -12.24
CA ILE A 10 8.63 -33.62 -12.85
C ILE A 10 8.90 -34.97 -13.54
N ASN A 11 8.31 -36.04 -13.00
CA ASN A 11 8.31 -37.36 -13.64
C ASN A 11 7.40 -37.32 -14.88
N SER A 12 8.00 -37.28 -16.07
CA SER A 12 7.30 -37.45 -17.34
C SER A 12 7.08 -38.93 -17.66
N SER A 13 5.82 -39.29 -17.87
CA SER A 13 5.35 -40.60 -18.32
C SER A 13 5.88 -40.94 -19.73
N PRO A 14 6.17 -42.22 -20.07
CA PRO A 14 6.76 -42.59 -21.34
C PRO A 14 5.66 -42.86 -22.36
N ASN A 15 5.30 -41.88 -23.18
CA ASN A 15 4.61 -42.15 -24.44
C ASN A 15 5.34 -41.42 -25.57
N GLY A 16 6.03 -42.21 -26.38
CA GLY A 16 6.90 -41.75 -27.45
C GLY A 16 6.12 -41.12 -28.60
N ILE A 17 6.32 -39.82 -28.77
CA ILE A 17 6.21 -39.15 -30.07
C ILE A 17 7.58 -38.53 -30.29
N GLY A 18 8.32 -39.05 -31.28
CA GLY A 18 9.66 -38.59 -31.65
C GLY A 18 9.63 -37.18 -32.22
N GLY A 19 9.57 -36.18 -31.36
CA GLY A 19 9.83 -34.79 -31.73
C GLY A 19 11.33 -34.60 -31.94
N VAL A 20 11.73 -34.27 -33.16
CA VAL A 20 13.09 -33.83 -33.47
C VAL A 20 13.35 -32.56 -32.67
N ILE A 21 14.13 -32.67 -31.58
CA ILE A 21 14.67 -31.50 -30.88
C ILE A 21 15.69 -30.87 -31.83
N LEU A 22 15.26 -29.84 -32.55
CA LEU A 22 16.20 -29.02 -33.31
C LEU A 22 17.17 -28.36 -32.31
N PRO A 23 18.48 -28.39 -32.56
CA PRO A 23 19.45 -27.75 -31.67
C PRO A 23 19.08 -26.27 -31.55
N PHE A 24 18.92 -25.78 -30.32
CA PHE A 24 18.84 -24.35 -30.04
C PHE A 24 20.07 -23.69 -30.67
N GLN A 25 19.86 -22.98 -31.78
CA GLN A 25 20.93 -22.23 -32.41
C GLN A 25 21.35 -21.14 -31.43
N VAL A 26 22.63 -21.15 -31.04
CA VAL A 26 23.18 -20.09 -30.21
C VAL A 26 23.03 -18.77 -30.98
N PRO A 27 22.43 -17.74 -30.38
CA PRO A 27 22.32 -16.43 -31.00
C PRO A 27 23.70 -15.93 -31.40
N THR A 28 23.92 -15.69 -32.69
CA THR A 28 25.19 -15.12 -33.15
C THR A 28 25.02 -13.63 -33.43
N MET A 29 26.04 -12.82 -33.07
CA MET A 29 26.15 -11.41 -33.47
C MET A 29 25.96 -11.22 -34.97
N GLU A 30 26.18 -12.25 -35.78
CA GLU A 30 25.99 -12.24 -37.24
C GLU A 30 24.55 -11.92 -37.66
N ARG A 31 23.55 -12.22 -36.83
CA ARG A 31 22.13 -11.91 -37.09
C ARG A 31 21.73 -10.47 -36.73
N ALA A 32 22.54 -9.77 -35.95
CA ALA A 32 22.24 -8.38 -35.61
C ALA A 32 22.36 -7.47 -36.85
N PRO A 33 21.57 -6.37 -36.93
CA PRO A 33 21.71 -5.42 -38.02
C PRO A 33 23.14 -4.87 -38.14
N GLN A 34 23.49 -4.42 -39.35
CA GLN A 34 24.85 -4.01 -39.67
C GLN A 34 25.35 -2.90 -38.74
N GLU A 35 24.49 -1.94 -38.40
CA GLU A 35 24.79 -0.83 -37.50
C GLU A 35 25.10 -1.30 -36.08
N PHE A 36 24.36 -2.29 -35.55
CA PHE A 36 24.63 -2.87 -34.23
C PHE A 36 25.95 -3.65 -34.21
N ARG A 37 26.24 -4.39 -35.28
CA ARG A 37 27.54 -5.08 -35.44
C ARG A 37 28.70 -4.09 -35.53
N ALA A 38 28.54 -3.03 -36.33
CA ALA A 38 29.56 -1.98 -36.48
C ALA A 38 29.82 -1.26 -35.15
N GLU A 39 28.77 -0.94 -34.39
CA GLU A 39 28.93 -0.33 -33.08
C GLU A 39 29.60 -1.29 -32.09
N HIS A 40 29.23 -2.57 -32.07
CA HIS A 40 29.90 -3.56 -31.24
C HIS A 40 31.41 -3.70 -31.59
N GLU A 41 31.77 -3.71 -32.88
CA GLU A 41 33.19 -3.69 -33.30
C GLU A 41 33.91 -2.42 -32.85
N ARG A 42 33.25 -1.24 -32.94
CA ARG A 42 33.79 0.01 -32.39
C ARG A 42 34.04 -0.10 -30.89
N LEU A 43 33.10 -0.69 -30.14
CA LEU A 43 33.20 -0.89 -28.69
C LEU A 43 34.30 -1.88 -28.27
N LYS A 44 34.85 -2.69 -29.19
CA LYS A 44 36.07 -3.49 -28.93
C LYS A 44 37.33 -2.63 -28.84
N GLN A 45 37.30 -1.41 -29.37
CA GLN A 45 38.44 -0.49 -29.35
C GLN A 45 38.36 0.51 -28.20
N VAL A 46 37.19 0.65 -27.56
CA VAL A 46 36.98 1.58 -26.44
C VAL A 46 37.27 0.86 -25.13
N ILE A 47 38.32 1.29 -24.42
CA ILE A 47 38.69 0.76 -23.12
C ILE A 47 38.01 1.58 -22.03
N GLU A 48 37.33 0.90 -21.10
CA GLU A 48 36.76 1.53 -19.92
C GLU A 48 37.86 1.76 -18.88
N PRO A 49 38.11 3.03 -18.45
CA PRO A 49 39.32 3.36 -17.69
C PRO A 49 39.46 2.63 -16.34
N VAL A 50 38.35 2.26 -15.71
CA VAL A 50 38.33 1.73 -14.34
C VAL A 50 38.67 0.23 -14.31
N SER A 51 38.12 -0.54 -15.24
CA SER A 51 38.29 -1.98 -15.36
C SER A 51 39.45 -2.37 -16.28
N GLY A 52 39.90 -1.45 -17.15
CA GLY A 52 40.89 -1.73 -18.19
C GLY A 52 40.40 -2.69 -19.28
N LYS A 53 39.11 -3.04 -19.29
CA LYS A 53 38.49 -3.90 -20.31
C LYS A 53 37.89 -3.08 -21.42
N THR A 54 37.77 -3.68 -22.60
CA THR A 54 37.00 -3.06 -23.68
C THR A 54 35.52 -3.07 -23.34
N ILE A 55 34.74 -2.09 -23.81
CA ILE A 55 33.30 -2.06 -23.54
C ILE A 55 32.61 -3.32 -24.09
N ALA A 56 33.02 -3.80 -25.27
CA ALA A 56 32.52 -5.07 -25.81
C ALA A 56 32.80 -6.27 -24.86
N ALA A 57 33.97 -6.31 -24.23
CA ALA A 57 34.28 -7.34 -23.23
C ALA A 57 33.47 -7.20 -21.93
N ILE A 58 33.06 -5.98 -21.56
CA ILE A 58 32.15 -5.73 -20.42
C ILE A 58 30.74 -6.18 -20.75
N LEU A 59 30.26 -5.90 -21.97
CA LEU A 59 28.98 -6.39 -22.46
C LEU A 59 28.92 -7.93 -22.44
N GLY A 60 30.00 -8.58 -22.86
CA GLY A 60 30.08 -10.04 -22.93
C GLY A 60 29.31 -10.60 -24.13
N ASP A 61 28.81 -11.84 -23.99
CA ASP A 61 28.06 -12.49 -25.06
C ASP A 61 26.63 -11.93 -25.18
N VAL A 62 26.07 -12.06 -26.39
CA VAL A 62 24.66 -11.72 -26.66
C VAL A 62 23.75 -12.64 -25.85
N ARG A 63 22.73 -12.05 -25.22
CA ARG A 63 21.76 -12.78 -24.40
C ARG A 63 20.48 -13.06 -25.21
N GLY A 64 20.31 -14.31 -25.62
CA GLY A 64 19.10 -14.77 -26.32
C GLY A 64 19.05 -14.34 -27.79
N ASP A 65 18.03 -14.82 -28.51
CA ASP A 65 17.90 -14.65 -29.97
C ASP A 65 17.47 -13.23 -30.40
N VAL A 66 17.16 -12.36 -29.44
CA VAL A 66 16.14 -11.34 -29.67
C VAL A 66 16.74 -9.94 -29.71
N PHE A 67 17.00 -9.53 -30.95
CA PHE A 67 16.81 -8.14 -31.35
C PHE A 67 15.37 -7.74 -31.01
N THR A 68 15.19 -7.01 -29.90
CA THR A 68 13.85 -6.65 -29.40
C THR A 68 13.39 -5.40 -30.12
N ILE A 69 12.29 -5.50 -30.86
CA ILE A 69 11.59 -4.34 -31.41
C ILE A 69 10.76 -3.77 -30.27
N ASN A 70 11.10 -2.56 -29.82
CA ASN A 70 10.38 -1.93 -28.72
C ASN A 70 9.01 -1.45 -29.22
N PRO A 71 7.91 -1.66 -28.47
CA PRO A 71 6.58 -1.16 -28.84
C PRO A 71 6.55 0.36 -29.05
N SER A 72 7.39 1.10 -28.33
CA SER A 72 7.60 2.55 -28.46
C SER A 72 8.44 2.96 -29.68
N GLY A 73 8.82 2.01 -30.53
CA GLY A 73 9.77 2.17 -31.61
C GLY A 73 11.23 1.96 -31.20
N GLY A 74 12.04 1.55 -32.17
CA GLY A 74 13.45 1.28 -31.99
C GLY A 74 13.76 -0.19 -31.74
N HIS A 75 15.04 -0.46 -31.51
CA HIS A 75 15.61 -1.80 -31.44
C HIS A 75 16.57 -1.93 -30.28
N THR A 76 16.59 -3.06 -29.59
CA THR A 76 17.55 -3.34 -28.52
C THR A 76 18.22 -4.68 -28.72
N LEU A 77 19.55 -4.68 -28.64
CA LEU A 77 20.39 -5.87 -28.61
C LEU A 77 20.91 -6.05 -27.18
N HIS A 78 20.51 -7.15 -26.54
CA HIS A 78 20.85 -7.44 -25.15
C HIS A 78 22.12 -8.28 -25.05
N PHE A 79 22.95 -7.93 -24.08
CA PHE A 79 24.14 -8.66 -23.68
C PHE A 79 24.02 -9.04 -22.20
N TYR A 80 24.87 -9.92 -21.68
CA TYR A 80 24.86 -10.25 -20.25
C TYR A 80 25.24 -9.07 -19.35
N GLY A 81 26.17 -8.22 -19.80
CA GLY A 81 26.68 -7.06 -19.06
C GLY A 81 26.14 -5.71 -19.51
N GLY A 82 25.19 -5.67 -20.46
CA GLY A 82 24.65 -4.42 -20.99
C GLY A 82 23.67 -4.57 -22.14
N SER A 83 23.40 -3.46 -22.82
CA SER A 83 22.59 -3.42 -24.04
C SER A 83 23.08 -2.34 -24.99
N ILE A 84 22.90 -2.57 -26.29
CA ILE A 84 22.97 -1.54 -27.32
C ILE A 84 21.55 -1.26 -27.76
N CYS A 85 21.16 0.00 -27.84
CA CYS A 85 19.80 0.41 -28.18
C CYS A 85 19.79 1.45 -29.31
N SER A 86 18.81 1.35 -30.20
CA SER A 86 18.37 2.40 -31.13
C SER A 86 16.95 2.79 -30.79
N PHE A 87 16.60 4.07 -30.79
CA PHE A 87 15.26 4.51 -30.38
C PHE A 87 14.47 5.28 -31.43
N ASP A 88 14.88 5.22 -32.69
CA ASP A 88 14.03 5.66 -33.78
C ASP A 88 13.75 4.56 -34.80
N HIS A 89 12.57 4.66 -35.41
CA HIS A 89 12.24 3.92 -36.62
C HIS A 89 12.94 4.54 -37.86
N THR A 90 13.60 5.70 -37.71
CA THR A 90 14.24 6.44 -38.82
C THR A 90 15.74 6.20 -39.00
N GLY A 91 16.42 5.51 -38.07
CA GLY A 91 17.86 5.23 -38.12
C GLY A 91 18.78 6.45 -37.95
N ARG A 92 18.25 7.57 -37.45
CA ARG A 92 18.92 8.87 -37.31
C ARG A 92 19.49 9.12 -35.93
N PHE A 93 19.05 8.41 -34.90
CA PHE A 93 19.65 8.56 -33.58
C PHE A 93 20.88 7.64 -33.44
N PRO A 94 21.94 8.10 -32.75
CA PRO A 94 23.10 7.28 -32.50
C PRO A 94 22.71 6.05 -31.68
N LEU A 95 23.38 4.93 -31.93
CA LEU A 95 23.27 3.75 -31.07
C LEU A 95 23.80 4.08 -29.68
N ILE A 96 23.02 3.70 -28.66
CA ILE A 96 23.31 4.00 -27.26
C ILE A 96 23.72 2.72 -26.56
N CYS A 97 24.93 2.70 -26.00
CA CYS A 97 25.44 1.59 -25.21
C CYS A 97 25.22 1.86 -23.71
N LEU A 98 24.48 0.97 -23.06
CA LEU A 98 24.34 0.88 -21.61
C LEU A 98 25.16 -0.30 -21.11
N TYR A 99 25.96 -0.11 -20.06
CA TYR A 99 26.75 -1.19 -19.46
C TYR A 99 27.05 -0.93 -17.96
N GLY A 100 27.59 -1.94 -17.29
CA GLY A 100 28.10 -1.82 -15.93
C GLY A 100 27.02 -1.53 -14.87
N PRO A 101 27.37 -0.85 -13.76
CA PRO A 101 26.42 -0.57 -12.66
C PRO A 101 25.19 0.23 -13.10
N ILE A 102 25.34 1.13 -14.06
CA ILE A 102 24.23 1.93 -14.60
C ILE A 102 23.20 1.02 -15.29
N PHE A 103 23.66 0.14 -16.18
CA PHE A 103 22.77 -0.83 -16.83
C PHE A 103 22.11 -1.78 -15.81
N ALA A 104 22.87 -2.24 -14.83
CA ALA A 104 22.35 -3.12 -13.78
C ALA A 104 21.22 -2.44 -12.99
N LEU A 105 21.39 -1.16 -12.63
CA LEU A 105 20.36 -0.38 -11.94
C LEU A 105 19.15 -0.12 -12.84
N HIS A 106 19.37 0.35 -14.06
CA HIS A 106 18.30 0.60 -15.04
C HIS A 106 17.47 -0.67 -15.28
N SER A 107 18.12 -1.81 -15.44
CA SER A 107 17.46 -3.11 -15.59
C SER A 107 16.61 -3.48 -14.38
N LYS A 108 17.11 -3.27 -13.15
CA LYS A 108 16.35 -3.50 -11.91
C LYS A 108 15.14 -2.59 -11.78
N LEU A 109 15.22 -1.36 -12.31
CA LEU A 109 14.14 -0.38 -12.29
C LEU A 109 13.05 -0.64 -13.34
N GLY A 110 13.25 -1.59 -14.26
CA GLY A 110 12.29 -1.85 -15.34
C GLY A 110 12.80 -1.56 -16.75
N ALA A 111 14.09 -1.24 -16.91
CA ALA A 111 14.71 -0.86 -18.19
C ALA A 111 13.93 0.28 -18.90
N SER A 112 13.64 0.15 -20.20
CA SER A 112 12.86 1.14 -20.97
C SER A 112 11.44 1.34 -20.46
N GLU A 113 10.89 0.37 -19.73
CA GLU A 113 9.56 0.45 -19.12
C GLU A 113 9.61 1.11 -17.73
N SER A 114 10.79 1.45 -17.22
CA SER A 114 10.94 2.16 -15.96
C SER A 114 10.49 3.62 -16.04
N ALA A 115 10.37 4.27 -14.89
CA ALA A 115 10.18 5.72 -14.82
C ALA A 115 11.34 6.53 -15.44
N TYR A 116 12.51 5.93 -15.66
CA TYR A 116 13.59 6.60 -16.39
C TYR A 116 13.39 6.49 -17.90
N GLY A 117 12.64 5.51 -18.37
CA GLY A 117 12.41 5.29 -19.78
C GLY A 117 13.69 4.87 -20.51
N ARG A 118 13.78 5.30 -21.77
CA ARG A 118 14.90 4.98 -22.67
C ARG A 118 16.12 5.83 -22.36
N PRO A 119 17.34 5.31 -22.52
CA PRO A 119 18.53 6.13 -22.48
C PRO A 119 18.56 7.07 -23.70
N ILE A 120 19.01 8.30 -23.47
CA ILE A 120 19.20 9.39 -24.45
C ILE A 120 20.68 9.51 -24.83
N THR A 121 21.59 9.17 -23.91
CA THR A 121 23.04 9.22 -24.13
C THR A 121 23.68 7.87 -23.85
N PRO A 122 24.86 7.55 -24.42
CA PRO A 122 25.69 6.47 -23.90
C PRO A 122 26.13 6.78 -22.45
N VAL A 123 26.71 5.78 -21.79
CA VAL A 123 27.43 5.99 -20.52
C VAL A 123 28.66 6.87 -20.78
N VAL A 124 28.71 8.03 -20.12
CA VAL A 124 29.78 9.03 -20.25
C VAL A 124 30.59 9.10 -18.95
N ASP A 125 31.91 9.18 -19.06
CA ASP A 125 32.81 9.47 -17.95
C ASP A 125 32.74 10.96 -17.58
N LEU A 126 32.58 11.24 -16.28
CA LEU A 126 32.56 12.60 -15.73
C LEU A 126 33.95 12.99 -15.18
N PRO A 127 34.26 14.30 -15.07
CA PRO A 127 35.58 14.76 -14.59
C PRO A 127 35.96 14.31 -13.18
N ASP A 128 34.98 13.94 -12.36
CA ASP A 128 35.18 13.42 -11.00
C ASP A 128 35.45 11.90 -10.96
N GLY A 129 35.56 11.26 -12.12
CA GLY A 129 35.77 9.82 -12.26
C GLY A 129 34.50 8.98 -12.10
N SER A 130 33.35 9.61 -11.86
CA SER A 130 32.05 8.92 -11.92
C SER A 130 31.61 8.75 -13.38
N LYS A 131 30.57 7.94 -13.58
CA LYS A 131 29.92 7.73 -14.88
C LYS A 131 28.50 8.25 -14.81
N CYS A 132 27.95 8.72 -15.93
CA CYS A 132 26.56 9.14 -16.02
C CYS A 132 25.93 8.63 -17.32
N CYS A 133 24.67 8.23 -17.23
CA CYS A 133 23.81 8.02 -18.39
C CYS A 133 22.50 8.77 -18.19
N ILE A 134 21.97 9.29 -19.28
CA ILE A 134 20.78 10.13 -19.29
C ILE A 134 19.68 9.36 -19.94
N PHE A 135 18.48 9.51 -19.40
CA PHE A 135 17.27 8.84 -19.80
C PHE A 135 16.15 9.86 -19.96
N GLU A 136 15.04 9.45 -20.55
CA GLU A 136 13.85 10.30 -20.74
C GLU A 136 13.33 10.91 -19.44
N GLY A 137 13.37 10.16 -18.33
CA GLY A 137 12.87 10.57 -17.02
C GLY A 137 13.92 11.07 -16.02
N GLY A 138 15.21 11.07 -16.37
CA GLY A 138 16.27 11.48 -15.46
C GLY A 138 17.65 10.94 -15.81
N HIS A 139 18.49 10.72 -14.80
CA HIS A 139 19.87 10.29 -14.96
C HIS A 139 20.20 9.16 -14.00
N ILE A 140 21.16 8.31 -14.35
CA ILE A 140 21.77 7.37 -13.41
C ILE A 140 23.26 7.65 -13.39
N HIS A 141 23.78 7.94 -12.20
CA HIS A 141 25.21 8.13 -11.99
C HIS A 141 25.79 6.87 -11.37
N SER A 142 27.05 6.56 -11.67
CA SER A 142 27.78 5.46 -11.04
C SER A 142 29.11 5.96 -10.51
N MET A 143 29.32 5.86 -9.20
CA MET A 143 30.56 6.24 -8.53
C MET A 143 31.05 5.06 -7.66
N GLY A 144 32.32 4.67 -7.81
CA GLY A 144 32.88 3.54 -7.05
C GLY A 144 32.17 2.20 -7.30
N GLY A 145 31.58 2.01 -8.49
CA GLY A 145 30.81 0.81 -8.84
C GLY A 145 29.37 0.79 -8.31
N ILE A 146 28.94 1.82 -7.59
CA ILE A 146 27.57 1.97 -7.07
C ILE A 146 26.83 2.94 -7.97
N ALA A 147 25.69 2.50 -8.52
CA ALA A 147 24.82 3.34 -9.31
C ALA A 147 23.67 3.93 -8.46
N GLU A 148 23.37 5.20 -8.67
CA GLU A 148 22.28 5.92 -8.04
C GLU A 148 21.47 6.70 -9.07
N PRO A 149 20.13 6.72 -8.96
CA PRO A 149 19.27 7.40 -9.91
C PRO A 149 18.96 8.83 -9.42
N PHE A 150 18.83 9.76 -10.35
CA PHE A 150 18.59 11.17 -10.10
C PHE A 150 17.46 11.67 -11.02
N PRO A 151 16.40 12.26 -10.46
CA PRO A 151 15.37 12.94 -11.25
C PRO A 151 16.00 14.03 -12.14
N ALA A 152 15.39 14.29 -13.30
CA ALA A 152 15.90 15.27 -14.26
C ALA A 152 16.18 16.65 -13.62
N GLU A 153 15.26 17.13 -12.78
CA GLU A 153 15.39 18.38 -12.00
C GLU A 153 16.55 18.40 -11.01
N GLN A 154 16.98 17.25 -10.48
CA GLN A 154 18.02 17.15 -9.44
C GLN A 154 19.41 16.89 -10.01
N CYS A 155 19.54 16.66 -11.31
CA CYS A 155 20.84 16.50 -11.93
C CYS A 155 21.66 17.78 -11.77
N THR A 156 22.88 17.67 -11.25
CA THR A 156 23.81 18.81 -11.09
C THR A 156 24.97 18.74 -12.09
N ALA A 157 24.97 17.75 -13.00
CA ALA A 157 26.06 17.56 -13.95
C ALA A 157 26.27 18.86 -14.77
N PRO A 158 27.50 19.40 -14.83
CA PRO A 158 27.80 20.67 -15.49
C PRO A 158 27.54 20.63 -17.01
N TYR A 159 27.46 19.43 -17.57
CA TYR A 159 27.10 19.17 -18.96
C TYR A 159 25.74 18.48 -19.05
N LYS A 160 24.67 19.08 -18.50
CA LYS A 160 23.31 18.60 -18.73
C LYS A 160 23.01 18.63 -20.22
N PRO A 161 22.89 17.48 -20.90
CA PRO A 161 22.36 17.43 -22.24
C PRO A 161 20.92 17.88 -22.13
N VAL A 162 20.54 18.84 -22.97
CA VAL A 162 19.17 19.31 -23.05
C VAL A 162 18.35 18.13 -23.58
N PRO A 163 17.41 17.56 -22.79
CA PRO A 163 16.53 16.54 -23.32
C PRO A 163 15.79 17.15 -24.51
N PRO A 164 15.63 16.43 -25.63
CA PRO A 164 14.82 16.93 -26.73
C PRO A 164 13.45 17.36 -26.20
N THR A 165 12.91 18.47 -26.68
CA THR A 165 11.68 19.08 -26.15
C THR A 165 10.46 18.15 -26.21
N ASN A 166 10.56 17.04 -26.95
CA ASN A 166 9.57 15.98 -27.04
C ASN A 166 10.20 14.77 -27.76
N PRO A 167 11.09 13.98 -27.16
CA PRO A 167 11.98 13.11 -27.94
C PRO A 167 11.22 12.02 -28.70
N PHE A 168 10.01 11.64 -28.26
CA PHE A 168 9.30 10.50 -28.86
C PHE A 168 7.76 10.63 -28.93
N GLY A 169 7.17 11.82 -28.76
CA GLY A 169 5.72 12.05 -28.91
C GLY A 169 4.81 11.33 -27.88
N LEU A 170 5.36 10.38 -27.13
CA LEU A 170 4.79 9.74 -25.95
C LEU A 170 5.57 10.26 -24.74
N ARG A 171 4.86 10.53 -23.64
CA ARG A 171 5.49 10.97 -22.38
C ARG A 171 6.51 9.90 -21.91
N PRO A 172 7.59 10.30 -21.20
CA PRO A 172 8.55 9.35 -20.61
C PRO A 172 7.82 8.22 -19.88
N GLY A 173 8.21 6.96 -20.13
CA GLY A 173 7.54 5.81 -19.51
C GLY A 173 6.09 5.62 -19.96
N GLY A 174 5.76 5.97 -21.21
CA GLY A 174 4.54 5.51 -21.85
C GLY A 174 4.56 3.99 -21.97
N LEU A 175 4.34 3.30 -20.85
CA LEU A 175 4.08 1.87 -20.80
C LEU A 175 2.96 1.63 -21.78
N VAL A 176 3.31 1.09 -22.93
CA VAL A 176 2.32 0.39 -23.74
C VAL A 176 2.15 -0.92 -23.01
N CYS A 177 1.33 -0.92 -21.96
CA CYS A 177 0.79 -2.15 -21.43
C CYS A 177 -0.06 -2.76 -22.54
N THR A 178 0.56 -3.56 -23.39
CA THR A 178 -0.16 -4.53 -24.20
C THR A 178 -0.83 -5.44 -23.19
N HIS A 179 -2.10 -5.19 -22.92
CA HIS A 179 -2.99 -6.22 -22.43
C HIS A 179 -2.91 -7.34 -23.48
N LEU A 180 -2.09 -8.36 -23.21
CA LEU A 180 -2.24 -9.66 -23.84
C LEU A 180 -3.55 -10.25 -23.30
N LEU A 181 -4.68 -9.68 -23.72
CA LEU A 181 -5.94 -10.39 -23.62
C LEU A 181 -5.83 -11.46 -24.70
N ASP A 182 -5.62 -12.70 -24.26
CA ASP A 182 -5.37 -13.86 -25.12
C ASP A 182 -6.51 -14.16 -26.13
N ASP A 183 -7.63 -13.41 -26.10
CA ASP A 183 -8.87 -13.81 -26.78
C ASP A 183 -9.55 -12.77 -27.71
N PHE A 184 -9.03 -11.56 -27.96
CA PHE A 184 -9.74 -10.59 -28.84
C PHE A 184 -8.86 -9.76 -29.81
N ASP A 185 -9.03 -10.03 -31.11
CA ASP A 185 -8.82 -9.18 -32.32
C ASP A 185 -7.88 -7.96 -32.27
N GLY A 186 -6.67 -8.12 -31.70
CA GLY A 186 -5.46 -7.40 -32.12
C GLY A 186 -5.41 -5.87 -31.96
N LEU A 187 -6.42 -5.21 -31.40
CA LEU A 187 -6.42 -3.76 -31.21
C LEU A 187 -5.86 -3.39 -29.83
N THR A 188 -4.53 -3.25 -29.76
CA THR A 188 -3.88 -2.69 -28.57
C THR A 188 -4.06 -1.18 -28.56
N ILE A 189 -4.87 -0.65 -27.65
CA ILE A 189 -4.93 0.80 -27.41
C ILE A 189 -3.78 1.15 -26.44
N PRO A 190 -2.78 1.96 -26.85
CA PRO A 190 -1.73 2.40 -25.95
C PRO A 190 -2.32 3.34 -24.90
N ILE A 191 -2.43 2.86 -23.65
CA ILE A 191 -2.79 3.71 -22.52
C ILE A 191 -1.51 4.42 -22.07
N THR A 192 -1.44 5.73 -22.26
CA THR A 192 -0.30 6.50 -21.77
C THR A 192 -0.34 6.60 -20.25
N GLN A 193 0.80 6.35 -19.61
CA GLN A 193 0.91 6.47 -18.16
C GLN A 193 0.54 7.90 -17.72
N PRO A 194 -0.38 8.07 -16.77
CA PRO A 194 -0.71 9.36 -16.19
C PRO A 194 0.53 10.01 -15.56
N ALA A 195 0.69 11.33 -15.75
CA ALA A 195 1.90 12.05 -15.32
C ALA A 195 2.17 11.96 -13.80
N ASN A 196 1.10 11.90 -12.99
CA ASN A 196 1.15 11.72 -11.54
C ASN A 196 1.76 10.36 -11.15
N PHE A 197 1.48 9.27 -11.88
CA PHE A 197 2.08 7.97 -11.61
C PHE A 197 3.55 7.94 -11.99
N HIS A 198 3.90 8.53 -13.14
CA HIS A 198 5.29 8.66 -13.57
C HIS A 198 6.11 9.46 -12.55
N GLN A 199 5.64 10.66 -12.20
CA GLN A 199 6.26 11.52 -11.20
C GLN A 199 6.47 10.79 -9.88
N ARG A 200 5.45 10.07 -9.40
CA ARG A 200 5.54 9.31 -8.15
C ARG A 200 6.58 8.19 -8.25
N TRP A 201 6.65 7.48 -9.36
CA TRP A 201 7.62 6.41 -9.51
C TRP A 201 9.06 6.94 -9.59
N VAL A 202 9.30 8.08 -10.26
CA VAL A 202 10.59 8.77 -10.21
C VAL A 202 10.97 9.10 -8.76
N GLU A 203 10.04 9.65 -7.97
CA GLU A 203 10.27 9.90 -6.54
C GLU A 203 10.65 8.62 -5.78
N LEU A 204 9.90 7.52 -5.97
CA LEU A 204 10.17 6.25 -5.28
C LEU A 204 11.47 5.56 -5.73
N SER A 205 12.07 5.99 -6.84
CA SER A 205 13.41 5.55 -7.24
C SER A 205 14.51 6.20 -6.40
N THR A 206 14.24 7.31 -5.72
CA THR A 206 15.24 7.96 -4.85
C THR A 206 15.00 7.68 -3.37
N VAL A 207 13.79 7.24 -3.00
CA VAL A 207 13.45 6.88 -1.62
C VAL A 207 13.93 5.46 -1.31
N ARG A 208 14.65 5.32 -0.19
CA ARG A 208 15.14 4.02 0.30
C ARG A 208 14.16 3.37 1.27
N HIS A 209 13.93 2.09 1.07
CA HIS A 209 13.32 1.19 2.03
C HIS A 209 14.26 0.91 3.20
N HIS A 210 13.76 0.42 4.33
CA HIS A 210 14.58 0.08 5.50
C HIS A 210 15.62 -1.02 5.22
N SER A 211 15.46 -1.81 4.16
CA SER A 211 16.47 -2.77 3.68
C SER A 211 17.66 -2.11 2.96
N GLY A 212 17.60 -0.79 2.71
CA GLY A 212 18.57 -0.06 1.88
C GLY A 212 18.30 -0.11 0.37
N GLN A 213 17.34 -0.93 -0.08
CA GLN A 213 16.88 -0.95 -1.48
C GLN A 213 16.02 0.28 -1.80
N MET A 214 15.91 0.66 -3.06
CA MET A 214 14.95 1.71 -3.47
C MET A 214 13.53 1.17 -3.39
N ILE A 215 12.55 1.99 -3.04
CA ILE A 215 11.15 1.53 -3.05
C ILE A 215 10.76 1.05 -4.46
N ALA A 216 11.23 1.73 -5.51
CA ALA A 216 11.05 1.26 -6.89
C ALA A 216 11.62 -0.15 -7.16
N GLU A 217 12.75 -0.52 -6.55
CA GLU A 217 13.29 -1.89 -6.65
C GLU A 217 12.44 -2.89 -5.86
N VAL A 218 11.93 -2.48 -4.69
CA VAL A 218 11.06 -3.33 -3.85
C VAL A 218 9.75 -3.63 -4.57
N LEU A 219 9.18 -2.66 -5.29
CA LEU A 219 7.98 -2.85 -6.12
C LEU A 219 8.21 -3.86 -7.25
N GLY A 220 9.41 -3.87 -7.83
CA GLY A 220 9.78 -4.71 -8.97
C GLY A 220 9.29 -4.15 -10.30
N TYR A 221 9.17 -5.02 -11.32
CA TYR A 221 8.77 -4.58 -12.66
C TYR A 221 7.32 -4.08 -12.69
N PRO A 222 7.04 -3.02 -13.47
CA PRO A 222 5.66 -2.61 -13.74
C PRO A 222 4.93 -3.72 -14.50
N ARG A 223 3.61 -3.83 -14.30
CA ARG A 223 2.75 -4.75 -15.04
C ARG A 223 1.75 -3.98 -15.89
N HIS A 224 0.70 -3.46 -15.25
CA HIS A 224 -0.34 -2.74 -15.97
C HIS A 224 -1.04 -1.69 -15.12
N LEU A 225 -1.48 -0.64 -15.80
CA LEU A 225 -2.33 0.42 -15.27
C LEU A 225 -3.79 0.05 -15.52
N GLU A 226 -4.63 0.22 -14.51
CA GLU A 226 -6.07 0.01 -14.62
C GLU A 226 -6.85 1.01 -13.78
N GLU A 227 -8.11 1.25 -14.15
CA GLU A 227 -9.02 2.05 -13.33
C GLU A 227 -9.31 1.33 -12.01
N ASN A 228 -9.45 2.08 -10.93
CA ASN A 228 -9.87 1.51 -9.65
C ASN A 228 -11.40 1.69 -9.49
N PRO A 229 -12.16 0.67 -9.04
CA PRO A 229 -13.63 0.73 -8.95
C PRO A 229 -14.17 1.82 -8.01
N CYS A 230 -13.36 2.24 -7.04
CA CYS A 230 -13.61 3.35 -6.13
C CYS A 230 -13.21 4.72 -6.71
N GLY A 231 -12.88 4.80 -8.00
CA GLY A 231 -12.45 6.03 -8.67
C GLY A 231 -10.97 6.34 -8.44
N GLY A 232 -10.33 6.90 -9.47
CA GLY A 232 -8.88 6.95 -9.58
C GLY A 232 -8.34 5.74 -10.35
N GLN A 233 -7.04 5.53 -10.28
CA GLN A 233 -6.33 4.50 -11.02
C GLN A 233 -5.43 3.70 -10.08
N ARG A 234 -5.02 2.52 -10.52
CA ARG A 234 -4.00 1.70 -9.85
C ARG A 234 -2.99 1.21 -10.87
N PHE A 235 -1.72 1.28 -10.52
CA PHE A 235 -0.62 0.79 -11.35
C PHE A 235 0.07 -0.35 -10.62
N LEU A 236 -0.04 -1.55 -11.18
CA LEU A 236 0.42 -2.77 -10.55
C LEU A 236 1.89 -3.04 -10.89
N PHE A 237 2.62 -3.52 -9.90
CA PHE A 237 3.97 -4.02 -10.02
C PHE A 237 4.00 -5.50 -9.60
N ILE A 238 5.15 -6.16 -9.70
CA ILE A 238 5.31 -7.56 -9.27
C ILE A 238 5.00 -7.72 -7.77
N SER A 239 5.54 -6.82 -6.94
CA SER A 239 5.56 -6.91 -5.47
C SER A 239 4.90 -5.73 -4.78
N GLY A 240 4.02 -5.01 -5.48
CA GLY A 240 3.31 -3.87 -4.94
C GLY A 240 2.44 -3.15 -5.97
N GLN A 241 1.96 -1.97 -5.59
CA GLN A 241 1.17 -1.11 -6.46
C GLN A 241 1.21 0.36 -6.04
N LEU A 242 0.91 1.22 -7.01
CA LEU A 242 0.57 2.61 -6.80
C LEU A 242 -0.94 2.78 -6.91
N VAL A 243 -1.56 3.56 -6.02
CA VAL A 243 -3.03 3.74 -5.98
C VAL A 243 -3.36 5.21 -5.83
N SER A 244 -4.10 5.79 -6.76
CA SER A 244 -4.59 7.16 -6.64
C SER A 244 -6.03 7.20 -6.10
N ILE A 245 -6.32 8.24 -5.31
CA ILE A 245 -7.69 8.53 -4.83
C ILE A 245 -8.56 9.08 -5.97
N ASN A 246 -7.95 9.77 -6.92
CA ASN A 246 -8.59 10.24 -8.15
C ASN A 246 -7.52 10.46 -9.23
N ASN A 247 -7.95 10.76 -10.46
CA ASN A 247 -7.06 10.90 -11.62
C ASN A 247 -6.10 12.11 -11.51
N ASN A 248 -6.34 13.02 -10.57
CA ASN A 248 -5.54 14.24 -10.38
C ASN A 248 -4.61 14.18 -9.15
N SER A 249 -4.79 13.21 -8.25
CA SER A 249 -3.96 13.04 -7.05
C SER A 249 -2.69 12.26 -7.36
N LEU A 250 -1.58 12.58 -6.69
CA LEU A 250 -0.43 11.69 -6.64
C LEU A 250 -0.86 10.33 -6.03
N PRO A 251 -0.44 9.21 -6.61
CA PRO A 251 -0.77 7.90 -6.05
C PRO A 251 0.09 7.59 -4.83
N TYR A 252 -0.48 6.80 -3.92
CA TYR A 252 0.20 6.27 -2.75
C TYR A 252 0.81 4.91 -3.06
N VAL A 253 1.95 4.62 -2.44
CA VAL A 253 2.66 3.34 -2.63
C VAL A 253 2.23 2.29 -1.62
N MET A 254 2.03 1.07 -2.10
CA MET A 254 1.74 -0.13 -1.31
C MET A 254 2.70 -1.23 -1.70
N TYR A 255 3.41 -1.82 -0.73
CA TYR A 255 4.32 -2.94 -0.96
C TYR A 255 4.44 -3.85 0.27
N GLY A 256 5.15 -4.97 0.13
CA GLY A 256 5.47 -5.89 1.24
C GLY A 256 4.23 -6.54 1.88
N GLU A 257 4.33 -6.83 3.17
CA GLU A 257 3.33 -7.61 3.91
C GLU A 257 2.02 -6.84 4.13
N ILE A 258 2.10 -5.51 4.23
CA ILE A 258 0.90 -4.65 4.26
C ILE A 258 0.12 -4.81 2.95
N TRP A 259 0.81 -4.72 1.81
CA TRP A 259 0.19 -4.89 0.50
C TRP A 259 -0.37 -6.30 0.31
N GLU A 260 0.34 -7.35 0.72
CA GLU A 260 -0.16 -8.72 0.61
C GLU A 260 -1.40 -8.96 1.47
N LEU A 261 -1.43 -8.45 2.71
CA LEU A 261 -2.64 -8.53 3.53
C LEU A 261 -3.80 -7.78 2.87
N TRP A 262 -3.58 -6.54 2.42
CA TRP A 262 -4.61 -5.74 1.77
C TRP A 262 -5.12 -6.36 0.47
N LYS A 263 -4.24 -6.98 -0.31
CA LYS A 263 -4.57 -7.78 -1.49
C LYS A 263 -5.45 -8.97 -1.17
N ARG A 264 -5.10 -9.75 -0.15
CA ARG A 264 -5.94 -10.87 0.30
C ARG A 264 -7.34 -10.44 0.75
N MET A 265 -7.47 -9.22 1.28
CA MET A 265 -8.76 -8.67 1.71
C MET A 265 -9.60 -8.08 0.57
N GLY A 266 -9.10 -8.06 -0.68
CA GLY A 266 -9.83 -7.54 -1.84
C GLY A 266 -9.40 -6.15 -2.32
N TRP A 267 -8.17 -5.71 -2.02
CA TRP A 267 -7.63 -4.41 -2.46
C TRP A 267 -8.54 -3.21 -2.12
N VAL A 268 -8.76 -2.31 -3.08
CA VAL A 268 -9.59 -1.11 -2.95
C VAL A 268 -11.07 -1.46 -2.75
N ASP A 269 -11.49 -2.65 -3.18
CA ASP A 269 -12.84 -3.18 -3.02
C ASP A 269 -13.07 -3.81 -1.64
N SER A 270 -11.98 -4.01 -0.89
CA SER A 270 -12.05 -4.35 0.53
C SER A 270 -12.64 -3.21 1.34
N GLY A 271 -13.20 -3.49 2.50
CA GLY A 271 -13.62 -2.45 3.43
C GLY A 271 -12.45 -1.72 4.14
N TRP A 272 -11.20 -1.92 3.74
CA TRP A 272 -10.13 -0.98 4.05
C TRP A 272 -10.09 0.19 3.06
N GLY A 273 -10.64 0.01 1.86
CA GLY A 273 -10.65 1.02 0.81
C GLY A 273 -9.25 1.33 0.29
N ARG A 274 -9.04 2.58 -0.10
CA ARG A 274 -7.77 3.04 -0.69
C ARG A 274 -6.78 3.53 0.38
N PRO A 275 -5.48 3.48 0.09
CA PRO A 275 -4.48 4.14 0.91
C PRO A 275 -4.68 5.66 0.92
N LEU A 276 -4.40 6.27 2.07
CA LEU A 276 -4.47 7.72 2.30
C LEU A 276 -3.10 8.34 2.61
N THR A 277 -2.10 7.50 2.84
CA THR A 277 -0.70 7.90 3.04
C THR A 277 0.19 6.93 2.29
N ASP A 278 1.50 7.13 2.30
CA ASP A 278 2.42 6.00 2.07
C ASP A 278 2.66 5.26 3.38
N GLU A 279 3.45 4.20 3.30
CA GLU A 279 3.87 3.43 4.46
C GLU A 279 4.80 4.26 5.35
N GLN A 280 4.44 4.39 6.62
CA GLN A 280 5.15 5.17 7.63
C GLN A 280 5.87 4.23 8.59
N THR A 281 7.06 4.62 9.05
CA THR A 281 7.73 3.92 10.16
C THR A 281 7.14 4.39 11.49
N LEU A 282 6.89 3.45 12.40
CA LEU A 282 6.40 3.71 13.75
C LEU A 282 7.57 3.77 14.75
N GLU A 283 7.36 4.46 15.88
CA GLU A 283 8.38 4.63 16.95
C GLU A 283 8.86 3.29 17.55
N ASP A 284 8.01 2.26 17.51
CA ASP A 284 8.27 0.90 18.01
C ASP A 284 8.93 -0.02 16.97
N GLY A 285 9.39 0.54 15.83
CA GLY A 285 10.02 -0.20 14.75
C GLY A 285 9.04 -0.94 13.84
N GLY A 286 7.74 -0.78 14.05
CA GLY A 286 6.72 -1.23 13.10
C GLY A 286 6.63 -0.32 11.88
N ARG A 287 5.78 -0.73 10.94
CA ARG A 287 5.33 0.11 9.84
C ARG A 287 3.81 0.23 9.85
N CYS A 288 3.28 1.33 9.34
CA CYS A 288 1.84 1.58 9.29
C CYS A 288 1.46 2.23 7.97
N GLN A 289 0.36 1.76 7.42
CA GLN A 289 -0.28 2.30 6.25
C GLN A 289 -1.69 2.75 6.62
N VAL A 290 -2.03 3.98 6.28
CA VAL A 290 -3.35 4.55 6.56
C VAL A 290 -4.24 4.28 5.36
N MET A 291 -5.46 3.84 5.63
CA MET A 291 -6.47 3.45 4.66
C MET A 291 -7.79 4.19 4.95
N GLU A 292 -8.71 4.23 4.01
CA GLU A 292 -10.04 4.83 4.21
C GLU A 292 -10.83 4.17 5.36
N GLY A 293 -10.72 2.84 5.51
CA GLY A 293 -11.39 2.06 6.55
C GLY A 293 -10.62 1.91 7.86
N GLY A 294 -9.38 2.42 7.95
CA GLY A 294 -8.56 2.32 9.16
C GLY A 294 -7.07 2.28 8.86
N HIS A 295 -6.34 1.37 9.51
CA HIS A 295 -4.90 1.27 9.40
C HIS A 295 -4.48 -0.17 9.21
N ILE A 296 -3.37 -0.40 8.50
CA ILE A 296 -2.70 -1.71 8.47
C ILE A 296 -1.31 -1.50 9.02
N HIS A 297 -0.97 -2.20 10.11
CA HIS A 297 0.36 -2.15 10.71
C HIS A 297 1.12 -3.43 10.37
N CYS A 298 2.43 -3.33 10.18
CA CYS A 298 3.33 -4.47 10.02
C CYS A 298 4.40 -4.46 11.12
N TYR A 299 4.48 -5.56 11.86
CA TYR A 299 5.47 -5.79 12.90
C TYR A 299 6.19 -7.10 12.65
N ALA A 300 7.52 -7.07 12.56
CA ALA A 300 8.34 -8.26 12.34
C ALA A 300 7.83 -9.15 11.16
N GLY A 301 7.41 -8.52 10.06
CA GLY A 301 6.87 -9.21 8.87
C GLY A 301 5.42 -9.71 9.03
N ILE A 302 4.73 -9.33 10.10
CA ILE A 302 3.32 -9.69 10.33
C ILE A 302 2.46 -8.45 10.17
N ALA A 303 1.70 -8.39 9.08
CA ALA A 303 0.71 -7.36 8.85
C ALA A 303 -0.61 -7.67 9.57
N LYS A 304 -1.23 -6.64 10.16
CA LYS A 304 -2.52 -6.70 10.83
C LYS A 304 -3.27 -5.38 10.66
N GLY A 305 -4.54 -5.44 10.32
CA GLY A 305 -5.40 -4.25 10.26
C GLY A 305 -5.85 -3.79 11.66
N TYR A 306 -6.21 -2.51 11.77
CA TYR A 306 -6.78 -1.87 12.95
C TYR A 306 -7.86 -0.86 12.49
N PRO A 307 -9.11 -0.97 12.97
CA PRO A 307 -10.12 0.04 12.72
C PRO A 307 -9.64 1.45 13.12
N ALA A 308 -10.17 2.48 12.46
CA ALA A 308 -9.73 3.87 12.67
C ALA A 308 -9.77 4.32 14.14
N ASP A 309 -10.76 3.86 14.91
CA ASP A 309 -10.93 4.16 16.34
C ASP A 309 -9.93 3.40 17.25
N GLN A 310 -9.45 2.24 16.81
CA GLN A 310 -8.50 1.41 17.55
C GLN A 310 -7.03 1.70 17.23
N CYS A 311 -6.76 2.53 16.22
CA CYS A 311 -5.40 2.91 15.90
C CYS A 311 -4.81 3.77 17.02
N THR A 312 -3.67 3.33 17.57
CA THR A 312 -2.94 4.05 18.63
C THR A 312 -1.78 4.89 18.09
N ALA A 313 -1.60 4.97 16.77
CA ALA A 313 -0.52 5.75 16.17
C ALA A 313 -0.60 7.21 16.61
N ARG A 314 0.54 7.76 17.06
CA ARG A 314 0.66 9.12 17.64
C ARG A 314 0.16 10.21 16.69
N HIS A 315 0.26 9.97 15.39
CA HIS A 315 -0.22 10.84 14.33
C HIS A 315 -1.39 10.20 13.59
N LYS A 316 -2.51 9.97 14.28
CA LYS A 316 -3.76 9.56 13.63
C LYS A 316 -4.11 10.61 12.56
N PRO A 317 -4.02 10.29 11.26
CA PRO A 317 -4.52 11.19 10.25
C PRO A 317 -6.04 11.25 10.38
N THR A 318 -6.59 12.46 10.31
CA THR A 318 -8.03 12.67 10.26
C THR A 318 -8.51 12.18 8.91
N THR A 319 -8.99 10.93 8.82
CA THR A 319 -9.49 10.39 7.57
C THR A 319 -10.77 11.14 7.19
N ARG A 320 -10.71 11.86 6.07
CA ARG A 320 -11.91 12.39 5.43
C ARG A 320 -12.47 11.23 4.62
N ALA A 321 -13.36 10.44 5.22
CA ALA A 321 -14.04 9.32 4.58
C ALA A 321 -14.75 9.83 3.32
N LEU A 322 -14.12 9.72 2.16
CA LEU A 322 -14.63 10.37 0.95
C LEU A 322 -15.16 9.38 -0.07
N ILE A 323 -14.82 8.08 -0.01
CA ILE A 323 -15.25 7.13 -1.05
C ILE A 323 -15.94 5.86 -0.51
N PHE A 324 -16.06 5.76 0.81
CA PHE A 324 -16.88 4.77 1.50
C PHE A 324 -18.41 5.12 1.50
N ASN A 325 -18.87 5.92 0.53
CA ASN A 325 -20.18 6.61 0.55
C ASN A 325 -21.41 5.72 0.31
N GLN A 326 -21.26 4.42 0.05
CA GLN A 326 -22.42 3.52 -0.14
C GLN A 326 -22.67 2.56 1.02
N MET A 327 -21.67 2.31 1.86
CA MET A 327 -21.82 1.45 3.03
C MET A 327 -21.95 2.37 4.26
N PRO A 328 -23.06 2.33 5.01
CA PRO A 328 -23.21 3.18 6.18
C PRO A 328 -22.09 2.96 7.20
N PRO A 329 -21.62 3.98 7.95
CA PRO A 329 -20.44 3.88 8.82
C PRO A 329 -20.44 2.68 9.79
N HIS A 330 -21.61 2.24 10.25
CA HIS A 330 -21.74 1.09 11.14
C HIS A 330 -21.44 -0.25 10.45
N PHE A 331 -21.76 -0.40 9.17
CA PHE A 331 -21.34 -1.54 8.36
C PHE A 331 -19.84 -1.53 8.11
N GLN A 332 -19.25 -0.36 7.86
CA GLN A 332 -17.80 -0.23 7.65
C GLN A 332 -17.02 -0.67 8.88
N ARG A 333 -17.44 -0.18 10.07
CA ARG A 333 -16.84 -0.58 11.36
C ARG A 333 -16.94 -2.09 11.57
N LYS A 334 -18.13 -2.65 11.33
CA LYS A 334 -18.34 -4.09 11.48
C LYS A 334 -17.46 -4.90 10.54
N TRP A 335 -17.44 -4.55 9.26
CA TRP A 335 -16.62 -5.23 8.26
C TRP A 335 -15.13 -5.16 8.65
N SER A 336 -14.66 -3.99 9.09
CA SER A 336 -13.27 -3.80 9.54
C SER A 336 -12.92 -4.70 10.73
N MET A 337 -13.85 -4.90 11.68
CA MET A 337 -13.67 -5.85 12.77
C MET A 337 -13.59 -7.29 12.27
N LEU A 338 -14.48 -7.67 11.34
CA LEU A 338 -14.54 -9.03 10.78
C LEU A 338 -13.33 -9.36 9.91
N ALA A 339 -12.71 -8.36 9.29
CA ALA A 339 -11.45 -8.52 8.57
C ALA A 339 -10.28 -8.94 9.47
N LEU A 340 -10.41 -8.75 10.79
CA LEU A 340 -9.40 -9.13 11.78
C LEU A 340 -9.74 -10.42 12.52
N GLN A 341 -10.99 -10.86 12.43
CA GLN A 341 -11.44 -12.10 13.05
C GLN A 341 -11.11 -13.26 12.11
N ASN A 342 -10.20 -14.14 12.52
CA ASN A 342 -9.95 -15.39 11.79
C ASN A 342 -10.99 -16.43 12.18
N GLN A 343 -11.55 -17.10 11.17
CA GLN A 343 -12.37 -18.28 11.35
C GLN A 343 -11.44 -19.50 11.48
N PRO A 344 -11.40 -20.19 12.63
CA PRO A 344 -10.37 -21.21 12.91
C PRO A 344 -10.37 -22.41 11.96
N LEU A 345 -11.54 -22.80 11.45
CA LEU A 345 -11.68 -23.98 10.59
C LEU A 345 -11.23 -23.71 9.14
N ALA A 346 -11.44 -22.49 8.65
CA ALA A 346 -11.09 -22.06 7.30
C ALA A 346 -9.68 -21.48 7.22
N ASN A 347 -9.10 -21.10 8.37
CA ASN A 347 -7.84 -20.35 8.45
C ASN A 347 -7.84 -19.11 7.55
N LYS A 348 -8.98 -18.41 7.53
CA LYS A 348 -9.24 -17.18 6.78
C LYS A 348 -9.94 -16.18 7.68
N SER A 349 -9.76 -14.89 7.42
CA SER A 349 -10.56 -13.85 8.06
C SER A 349 -12.03 -13.97 7.69
N VAL A 350 -12.94 -13.50 8.55
CA VAL A 350 -14.37 -13.50 8.25
C VAL A 350 -14.66 -12.61 7.04
N ALA A 351 -13.92 -11.51 6.83
CA ALA A 351 -14.05 -10.70 5.63
C ALA A 351 -13.66 -11.46 4.35
N GLU A 352 -12.58 -12.26 4.36
CA GLU A 352 -12.23 -13.13 3.22
C GLU A 352 -13.32 -14.18 2.93
N LEU A 353 -14.03 -14.65 3.96
CA LEU A 353 -15.15 -15.58 3.81
C LEU A 353 -16.42 -14.89 3.29
N LEU A 354 -16.66 -13.64 3.68
CA LEU A 354 -17.70 -12.80 3.09
C LEU A 354 -17.41 -12.51 1.62
N GLY A 355 -16.15 -12.35 1.24
CA GLY A 355 -15.74 -12.05 -0.14
C GLY A 355 -16.03 -10.61 -0.55
N GLU A 356 -16.00 -10.35 -1.86
CA GLU A 356 -16.20 -9.01 -2.41
C GLU A 356 -17.67 -8.54 -2.26
N PRO A 357 -17.91 -7.24 -2.03
CA PRO A 357 -19.26 -6.67 -1.99
C PRO A 357 -19.93 -6.78 -3.37
N TRP A 358 -21.09 -7.44 -3.45
CA TRP A 358 -21.78 -7.71 -4.72
C TRP A 358 -22.86 -6.66 -5.06
N HIS A 359 -23.47 -6.02 -4.06
CA HIS A 359 -24.56 -5.06 -4.27
C HIS A 359 -24.47 -3.82 -3.37
N ARG A 360 -25.12 -2.73 -3.82
CA ARG A 360 -25.40 -1.54 -2.99
C ARG A 360 -26.32 -1.90 -1.82
N LEU A 361 -26.24 -1.09 -0.77
CA LEU A 361 -27.14 -1.13 0.40
C LEU A 361 -28.59 -1.32 -0.06
N LYS A 362 -29.22 -2.41 0.38
CA LYS A 362 -30.65 -2.65 0.14
C LYS A 362 -31.39 -2.45 1.44
N ASP A 363 -32.39 -1.57 1.40
CA ASP A 363 -33.40 -1.53 2.44
C ASP A 363 -34.23 -2.81 2.37
N ASN A 364 -34.54 -3.40 3.52
CA ASN A 364 -35.51 -4.49 3.54
C ASN A 364 -36.93 -3.89 3.40
N PRO A 365 -37.69 -4.24 2.34
CA PRO A 365 -39.01 -3.63 2.11
C PRO A 365 -40.07 -4.08 3.12
N LYS A 366 -39.86 -5.18 3.84
CA LYS A 366 -40.84 -5.77 4.76
C LYS A 366 -40.50 -5.55 6.24
N LYS A 367 -39.23 -5.32 6.57
CA LYS A 367 -38.77 -5.17 7.96
C LYS A 367 -37.83 -3.98 8.09
N PRO A 368 -37.87 -3.28 9.25
CA PRO A 368 -36.84 -2.28 9.55
C PRO A 368 -35.45 -2.91 9.43
N GLY A 369 -34.50 -2.22 8.80
CA GLY A 369 -33.14 -2.74 8.66
C GLY A 369 -32.55 -2.58 7.26
N GLN A 370 -31.23 -2.55 7.22
CA GLN A 370 -30.46 -2.52 5.98
C GLN A 370 -29.62 -3.78 5.89
N HIS A 371 -29.30 -4.22 4.68
CA HIS A 371 -28.37 -5.32 4.48
C HIS A 371 -27.41 -5.02 3.33
N PHE A 372 -26.21 -5.55 3.48
CA PHE A 372 -25.13 -5.44 2.52
C PHE A 372 -24.75 -6.85 2.07
N HIS A 373 -24.86 -7.11 0.77
CA HIS A 373 -24.55 -8.41 0.18
C HIS A 373 -23.08 -8.47 -0.24
N PHE A 374 -22.46 -9.58 0.11
CA PHE A 374 -21.15 -9.99 -0.36
C PHE A 374 -21.29 -11.31 -1.13
N LEU A 375 -20.28 -11.66 -1.92
CA LEU A 375 -20.27 -12.89 -2.73
C LEU A 375 -20.49 -14.15 -1.87
N GLY A 376 -19.90 -14.19 -0.68
CA GLY A 376 -19.93 -15.31 0.27
C GLY A 376 -20.74 -15.05 1.54
N GLY A 377 -21.49 -13.94 1.62
CA GLY A 377 -22.33 -13.69 2.79
C GLY A 377 -23.03 -12.34 2.87
N TYR A 378 -23.51 -12.04 4.08
CA TYR A 378 -24.33 -10.87 4.39
C TYR A 378 -23.78 -10.14 5.61
N LEU A 379 -23.88 -8.80 5.58
CA LEU A 379 -24.00 -8.00 6.78
C LEU A 379 -25.44 -7.51 6.88
N ILE A 380 -26.08 -7.66 8.04
CA ILE A 380 -27.49 -7.28 8.23
C ILE A 380 -27.62 -6.44 9.49
N SER A 381 -28.11 -5.20 9.34
CA SER A 381 -28.45 -4.30 10.43
C SER A 381 -29.92 -4.47 10.82
N LEU A 382 -30.21 -4.45 12.12
CA LEU A 382 -31.58 -4.41 12.63
C LEU A 382 -32.19 -3.01 12.55
N ASP A 383 -31.35 -1.98 12.41
CA ASP A 383 -31.74 -0.57 12.42
C ASP A 383 -32.03 -0.09 11.00
N SER A 384 -33.14 0.65 10.84
CA SER A 384 -33.55 1.22 9.55
C SER A 384 -32.98 2.60 9.28
N ASN A 385 -32.21 3.18 10.20
CA ASN A 385 -31.77 4.54 10.07
C ASN A 385 -30.48 4.59 9.22
N PRO A 386 -30.54 5.03 7.95
CA PRO A 386 -29.36 5.13 7.09
C PRO A 386 -28.34 6.15 7.60
N ASP A 387 -28.80 7.17 8.34
CA ASP A 387 -28.03 8.34 8.71
C ASP A 387 -27.96 8.49 10.24
N PRO A 388 -26.96 7.88 10.92
CA PRO A 388 -26.67 8.26 12.30
C PRO A 388 -26.29 9.76 12.32
N PRO A 389 -26.67 10.52 13.36
CA PRO A 389 -26.26 11.91 13.48
C PRO A 389 -24.72 11.99 13.40
N PRO A 390 -24.16 13.00 12.70
CA PRO A 390 -22.71 13.15 12.58
C PRO A 390 -22.09 13.16 13.97
N MET A 391 -21.02 12.37 14.15
CA MET A 391 -20.27 12.33 15.40
C MET A 391 -19.87 13.75 15.78
N GLN A 392 -20.40 14.28 16.89
CA GLN A 392 -19.86 15.48 17.50
C GLN A 392 -18.47 15.12 18.04
N VAL A 393 -17.43 15.44 17.27
CA VAL A 393 -16.06 15.37 17.75
C VAL A 393 -15.95 16.36 18.89
N ALA A 394 -15.70 15.86 20.10
CA ALA A 394 -15.39 16.72 21.24
C ALA A 394 -14.13 17.52 20.90
N HIS A 395 -14.30 18.78 20.50
CA HIS A 395 -13.20 19.73 20.46
C HIS A 395 -12.77 19.99 21.90
N HIS A 396 -11.84 19.19 22.41
CA HIS A 396 -11.09 19.56 23.59
C HIS A 396 -10.22 20.77 23.22
N SER A 397 -10.71 21.97 23.51
CA SER A 397 -9.91 23.19 23.46
C SER A 397 -8.80 23.08 24.49
N PHE A 398 -7.59 22.75 24.05
CA PHE A 398 -6.41 22.94 24.89
C PHE A 398 -6.14 24.45 25.02
N PRO A 399 -5.86 24.96 26.23
CA PRO A 399 -5.43 26.34 26.38
C PRO A 399 -4.09 26.52 25.64
N PRO A 400 -3.88 27.66 24.97
CA PRO A 400 -2.63 27.93 24.26
C PRO A 400 -1.44 27.95 25.25
N PRO A 401 -0.24 27.51 24.82
CA PRO A 401 0.95 27.61 25.65
C PRO A 401 1.28 29.08 25.89
N THR A 402 1.40 29.45 27.16
CA THR A 402 1.92 30.76 27.58
C THR A 402 3.41 30.83 27.26
N SER A 403 3.79 31.61 26.26
CA SER A 403 5.19 31.93 25.97
C SER A 403 5.81 32.77 27.10
N PRO A 404 7.04 32.48 27.56
CA PRO A 404 7.74 33.33 28.51
C PRO A 404 8.30 34.57 27.81
N ALA A 405 8.10 35.74 28.43
CA ALA A 405 8.65 37.01 27.98
C ALA A 405 10.18 37.03 28.13
N LEU A 406 10.90 37.41 27.07
CA LEU A 406 12.31 37.80 27.11
C LEU A 406 12.42 39.34 27.26
N PRO A 407 13.36 39.85 28.07
CA PRO A 407 13.52 41.28 28.31
C PRO A 407 14.28 41.96 27.17
N GLY A 408 13.83 43.18 26.85
CA GLY A 408 14.31 43.98 25.73
C GLY A 408 15.72 44.55 25.89
N TYR A 409 16.35 44.80 24.74
CA TYR A 409 17.46 45.72 24.59
C TYR A 409 17.23 46.57 23.33
N LEU A 410 17.22 47.88 23.50
CA LEU A 410 17.27 48.89 22.44
C LEU A 410 18.70 49.04 21.91
N PRO A 411 18.92 49.35 20.62
CA PRO A 411 20.24 49.63 20.06
C PRO A 411 20.48 51.15 19.89
N PRO A 412 21.74 51.60 19.79
CA PRO A 412 22.05 52.87 19.16
C PRO A 412 22.73 52.70 17.79
N GLY A 413 22.07 53.26 16.78
CA GLY A 413 22.65 54.14 15.76
C GLY A 413 23.84 53.67 14.90
N ALA A 414 23.58 53.49 13.61
CA ALA A 414 24.50 53.95 12.56
C ALA A 414 23.71 54.30 11.30
N LYS A 415 23.88 55.55 10.85
CA LYS A 415 23.41 56.04 9.54
C LYS A 415 24.41 55.60 8.47
N SER A 416 23.92 55.18 7.31
CA SER A 416 24.65 55.38 6.05
C SER A 416 23.65 55.56 4.89
N PRO A 417 23.89 56.53 3.99
CA PRO A 417 23.03 56.84 2.85
C PRO A 417 23.53 56.11 1.61
N TYR A 418 22.64 55.58 0.76
CA TYR A 418 22.75 55.62 -0.71
C TYR A 418 21.48 55.00 -1.28
N GLY A 419 20.83 55.74 -2.18
CA GLY A 419 19.57 55.37 -2.80
C GLY A 419 19.73 54.39 -3.96
N SER A 420 18.63 53.70 -4.27
CA SER A 420 18.31 53.18 -5.60
C SER A 420 16.79 52.96 -5.68
N ALA A 421 16.22 53.38 -6.81
CA ALA A 421 14.80 53.37 -7.15
C ALA A 421 14.34 51.98 -7.68
N PRO A 422 13.03 51.76 -7.94
CA PRO A 422 12.37 50.47 -7.79
C PRO A 422 12.36 49.60 -9.06
N VAL A 423 12.31 48.28 -8.88
CA VAL A 423 11.91 47.33 -9.93
C VAL A 423 10.50 46.83 -9.64
N GLN A 424 9.68 46.89 -10.69
CA GLN A 424 8.26 46.62 -10.79
C GLN A 424 7.88 45.14 -10.59
N SER A 425 6.85 44.96 -9.75
CA SER A 425 5.66 44.10 -9.92
C SER A 425 5.80 42.73 -10.62
N GLY A 426 5.74 41.67 -9.82
CA GLY A 426 5.11 40.39 -10.18
C GLY A 426 3.66 40.33 -9.64
N PRO A 427 2.75 39.56 -10.26
CA PRO A 427 1.31 39.61 -9.99
C PRO A 427 0.92 38.95 -8.65
N PRO A 428 -0.18 39.39 -8.01
CA PRO A 428 -0.62 38.86 -6.73
C PRO A 428 -1.22 37.46 -6.87
N MET A 429 -0.78 36.56 -5.98
CA MET A 429 -1.44 35.28 -5.73
C MET A 429 -2.89 35.50 -5.28
N TYR A 430 -3.79 34.69 -5.84
CA TYR A 430 -5.19 34.59 -5.43
C TYR A 430 -5.30 34.24 -3.94
N GLN A 431 -5.74 35.21 -3.15
CA GLN A 431 -6.17 35.00 -1.78
C GLN A 431 -7.67 34.65 -1.82
N LEU A 432 -7.98 33.36 -1.68
CA LEU A 432 -9.37 32.89 -1.55
C LEU A 432 -9.96 33.42 -0.23
N PRO A 433 -11.19 33.96 -0.23
CA PRO A 433 -11.83 34.42 0.98
C PRO A 433 -12.24 33.23 1.86
N GLN A 434 -11.57 33.05 3.00
CA GLN A 434 -12.14 32.30 4.12
C GLN A 434 -13.22 33.17 4.77
N GLN A 435 -14.46 33.03 4.30
CA GLN A 435 -15.63 33.44 5.07
C GLN A 435 -16.26 32.20 5.68
N SER A 436 -15.98 31.97 6.96
CA SER A 436 -16.77 31.07 7.80
C SER A 436 -18.00 31.83 8.27
N PRO A 437 -19.23 31.37 8.03
CA PRO A 437 -20.40 31.94 8.70
C PRO A 437 -20.34 31.60 10.18
N SER A 438 -20.26 32.63 11.02
CA SER A 438 -20.47 32.53 12.46
C SER A 438 -21.95 32.27 12.74
N PHE A 439 -22.27 31.07 13.20
CA PHE A 439 -23.60 30.78 13.75
C PHE A 439 -23.67 31.17 15.23
N PRO A 440 -24.77 31.79 15.70
CA PRO A 440 -24.94 32.14 17.09
C PRO A 440 -25.09 30.88 17.94
N SER A 441 -24.17 30.71 18.89
CA SER A 441 -24.24 29.72 19.96
C SER A 441 -25.33 30.15 20.95
N GLY A 442 -26.41 29.37 21.06
CA GLY A 442 -27.47 29.70 22.02
C GLY A 442 -28.77 28.92 21.89
N SER A 443 -28.76 27.60 22.13
CA SER A 443 -29.89 26.91 22.75
C SER A 443 -29.45 25.56 23.32
N LYS A 444 -29.72 25.33 24.61
CA LYS A 444 -29.59 24.01 25.24
C LYS A 444 -30.72 23.13 24.70
N GLY A 445 -30.42 22.33 23.68
CA GLY A 445 -31.31 21.28 23.19
C GLY A 445 -31.52 20.17 24.23
N PRO A 446 -32.63 19.42 24.16
CA PRO A 446 -32.92 18.32 25.07
C PRO A 446 -31.82 17.26 24.99
N ASN A 447 -31.48 16.69 26.14
CA ASN A 447 -30.50 15.64 26.34
C ASN A 447 -30.89 14.37 25.55
N THR A 448 -30.59 14.32 24.25
CA THR A 448 -30.69 13.08 23.47
C THR A 448 -29.46 12.26 23.80
N THR A 449 -29.61 11.27 24.68
CA THR A 449 -28.66 10.18 24.81
C THR A 449 -28.38 9.62 23.41
N PRO A 450 -27.10 9.47 23.00
CA PRO A 450 -26.76 8.86 21.72
C PRO A 450 -27.48 7.52 21.61
N ILE A 451 -28.33 7.36 20.59
CA ILE A 451 -28.91 6.04 20.29
C ILE A 451 -27.72 5.16 19.92
N GLU A 452 -27.41 4.19 20.78
CA GLU A 452 -26.38 3.19 20.54
C GLU A 452 -26.84 2.32 19.38
N LEU A 453 -26.30 2.59 18.19
CA LEU A 453 -26.68 1.90 16.97
C LEU A 453 -26.26 0.43 17.06
N ILE A 454 -27.17 -0.49 16.81
CA ILE A 454 -26.88 -1.93 16.87
C ILE A 454 -25.95 -2.24 15.69
N PRO A 455 -24.73 -2.78 15.93
CA PRO A 455 -23.84 -3.12 14.84
C PRO A 455 -24.47 -4.23 13.98
N PRO A 456 -24.23 -4.23 12.66
CA PRO A 456 -24.78 -5.27 11.80
C PRO A 456 -24.16 -6.63 12.15
N PHE A 457 -24.88 -7.70 11.87
CA PHE A 457 -24.47 -9.08 12.12
C PHE A 457 -24.02 -9.75 10.83
N ALA A 458 -22.96 -10.55 10.92
CA ALA A 458 -22.41 -11.30 9.80
C ALA A 458 -23.00 -12.70 9.69
N VAL A 459 -23.35 -13.09 8.46
CA VAL A 459 -23.76 -14.46 8.10
C VAL A 459 -22.95 -14.87 6.88
N TYR A 460 -22.17 -15.95 6.94
CA TYR A 460 -21.21 -16.31 5.90
C TYR A 460 -21.02 -17.84 5.76
N GLY A 461 -20.30 -18.25 4.72
CA GLY A 461 -19.97 -19.66 4.47
C GLY A 461 -21.19 -20.59 4.37
N THR A 462 -21.08 -21.82 4.86
CA THR A 462 -22.14 -22.84 4.77
C THR A 462 -23.44 -22.42 5.46
N ILE A 463 -23.35 -21.67 6.57
CA ILE A 463 -24.55 -21.14 7.25
C ILE A 463 -25.27 -20.16 6.33
N CYS A 464 -24.54 -19.26 5.67
CA CYS A 464 -25.10 -18.35 4.67
C CYS A 464 -25.71 -19.09 3.48
N GLU A 465 -25.04 -20.10 2.92
CA GLU A 465 -25.59 -20.89 1.81
C GLU A 465 -26.95 -21.50 2.18
N PHE A 466 -27.04 -22.10 3.37
CA PHE A 466 -28.29 -22.66 3.89
C PHE A 466 -29.33 -21.56 4.14
N TYR A 467 -28.95 -20.45 4.77
CA TYR A 467 -29.84 -19.31 5.01
C TYR A 467 -30.42 -18.75 3.71
N THR A 468 -29.59 -18.54 2.69
CA THR A 468 -30.01 -18.08 1.35
C THR A 468 -30.94 -19.09 0.69
N LYS A 469 -30.64 -20.39 0.77
CA LYS A 469 -31.51 -21.46 0.27
C LYS A 469 -32.90 -21.45 0.93
N GLU A 470 -32.97 -21.08 2.20
CA GLU A 470 -34.21 -20.98 2.98
C GLU A 470 -34.90 -19.61 2.85
N GLY A 471 -34.51 -18.80 1.86
CA GLY A 471 -35.13 -17.50 1.54
C GLY A 471 -34.42 -16.27 2.13
N GLY A 472 -33.28 -16.46 2.80
CA GLY A 472 -32.49 -15.38 3.38
C GLY A 472 -33.29 -14.54 4.37
N ILE A 473 -33.13 -13.21 4.28
CA ILE A 473 -33.79 -12.25 5.17
C ILE A 473 -35.32 -12.25 5.06
N GLU A 474 -35.83 -12.68 3.90
CA GLU A 474 -37.25 -12.83 3.61
C GLU A 474 -37.78 -14.23 3.96
N GLY A 475 -36.88 -15.13 4.33
CA GLY A 475 -37.16 -16.53 4.65
C GLY A 475 -37.68 -16.73 6.07
N LYS A 476 -37.89 -18.01 6.42
CA LYS A 476 -38.46 -18.40 7.73
C LYS A 476 -37.58 -18.02 8.93
N TYR A 477 -36.28 -17.84 8.73
CA TYR A 477 -35.36 -17.44 9.79
C TYR A 477 -35.37 -15.93 10.07
N GLY A 478 -35.68 -15.09 9.08
CA GLY A 478 -35.66 -13.64 9.25
C GLY A 478 -34.26 -13.08 9.53
N ARG A 479 -34.17 -11.97 10.27
CA ARG A 479 -32.91 -11.25 10.48
C ARG A 479 -32.01 -11.98 11.51
N PRO A 480 -30.68 -11.95 11.34
CA PRO A 480 -29.76 -12.42 12.39
C PRO A 480 -29.83 -11.51 13.62
N LEU A 481 -29.67 -12.11 14.80
CA LEU A 481 -29.69 -11.45 16.10
C LEU A 481 -28.31 -11.44 16.77
N ALA A 482 -27.34 -12.16 16.21
CA ALA A 482 -25.96 -12.25 16.65
C ALA A 482 -25.07 -12.67 15.47
N ASP A 483 -23.76 -12.40 15.57
CA ASP A 483 -22.80 -13.04 14.66
C ASP A 483 -22.74 -14.55 14.89
N GLU A 484 -22.17 -15.25 13.92
CA GLU A 484 -21.89 -16.69 14.06
C GLU A 484 -20.95 -16.96 15.23
N GLN A 485 -21.33 -17.90 16.09
CA GLN A 485 -20.58 -18.33 17.26
C GLN A 485 -20.02 -19.73 17.05
N ASP A 486 -18.80 -19.99 17.53
CA ASP A 486 -18.25 -21.34 17.57
C ASP A 486 -18.84 -22.10 18.76
N LEU A 487 -19.19 -23.37 18.55
CA LEU A 487 -19.74 -24.27 19.55
C LEU A 487 -18.65 -25.21 20.08
N GLY A 488 -18.79 -25.68 21.32
CA GLY A 488 -17.80 -26.54 21.99
C GLY A 488 -17.61 -27.92 21.34
N ASP A 489 -18.52 -28.33 20.46
CA ASP A 489 -18.44 -29.58 19.68
C ASP A 489 -17.67 -29.40 18.34
N GLY A 490 -17.12 -28.20 18.09
CA GLY A 490 -16.47 -27.85 16.83
C GLY A 490 -17.47 -27.45 15.73
N GLY A 491 -18.75 -27.36 16.05
CA GLY A 491 -19.77 -26.76 15.20
C GLY A 491 -19.80 -25.23 15.31
N ARG A 492 -20.74 -24.61 14.59
CA ARG A 492 -21.00 -23.16 14.63
C ARG A 492 -22.50 -22.91 14.63
N CYS A 493 -22.94 -21.78 15.17
CA CYS A 493 -24.35 -21.42 15.22
C CYS A 493 -24.55 -19.94 14.91
N SER A 494 -25.55 -19.64 14.08
CA SER A 494 -26.08 -18.29 13.90
C SER A 494 -27.51 -18.22 14.41
N ILE A 495 -27.81 -17.14 15.13
CA ILE A 495 -29.10 -16.91 15.78
C ILE A 495 -29.90 -15.94 14.93
N PHE A 496 -31.15 -16.27 14.63
CA PHE A 496 -32.07 -15.45 13.84
C PHE A 496 -33.41 -15.27 14.55
N GLU A 497 -34.24 -14.34 14.07
CA GLU A 497 -35.58 -14.08 14.62
C GLU A 497 -36.48 -15.33 14.66
N GLY A 498 -36.37 -16.20 13.64
CA GLY A 498 -37.19 -17.39 13.45
C GLY A 498 -36.55 -18.71 13.89
N GLY A 499 -35.37 -18.68 14.52
CA GLY A 499 -34.67 -19.87 15.00
C GLY A 499 -33.16 -19.78 14.80
N HIS A 500 -32.51 -20.95 14.71
CA HIS A 500 -31.05 -21.02 14.63
C HIS A 500 -30.63 -21.88 13.44
N ILE A 501 -29.46 -21.57 12.89
CA ILE A 501 -28.81 -22.43 11.89
C ILE A 501 -27.52 -22.93 12.50
N HIS A 502 -27.41 -24.24 12.66
CA HIS A 502 -26.22 -24.90 13.19
C HIS A 502 -25.43 -25.51 12.03
N MET A 503 -24.11 -25.32 12.03
CA MET A 503 -23.20 -26.01 11.12
C MET A 503 -22.34 -26.99 11.90
N TYR A 504 -22.35 -28.26 11.50
CA TYR A 504 -21.51 -29.31 12.07
C TYR A 504 -20.88 -30.12 10.93
N ARG A 505 -19.55 -30.30 10.97
CA ARG A 505 -18.78 -31.00 9.93
C ARG A 505 -19.07 -30.51 8.51
N GLY A 506 -19.17 -29.19 8.34
CA GLY A 506 -19.42 -28.56 7.05
C GLY A 506 -20.85 -28.71 6.51
N VAL A 507 -21.79 -29.18 7.33
CA VAL A 507 -23.22 -29.28 6.97
C VAL A 507 -24.01 -28.33 7.86
N ALA A 508 -24.72 -27.39 7.23
CA ALA A 508 -25.63 -26.49 7.92
C ALA A 508 -27.06 -27.06 7.95
N GLN A 509 -27.72 -26.96 9.10
CA GLN A 509 -29.07 -27.42 9.34
C GLN A 509 -29.84 -26.46 10.23
N GLY A 510 -31.15 -26.38 10.00
CA GLY A 510 -32.07 -25.64 10.84
C GLY A 510 -32.26 -26.30 12.20
N ALA A 511 -32.31 -25.50 13.25
CA ALA A 511 -32.60 -25.92 14.60
C ALA A 511 -33.74 -25.06 15.18
N ALA A 512 -34.66 -25.69 15.92
CA ALA A 512 -35.73 -24.97 16.59
C ALA A 512 -35.13 -24.03 17.66
N PRO A 513 -35.79 -22.89 17.98
CA PRO A 513 -35.35 -21.96 19.03
C PRO A 513 -34.94 -22.64 20.34
N GLU A 514 -35.63 -23.72 20.66
CA GLU A 514 -35.56 -24.45 21.94
C GLU A 514 -34.34 -25.38 22.02
N THR A 515 -33.67 -25.61 20.89
CA THR A 515 -32.52 -26.52 20.76
C THR A 515 -31.18 -25.79 20.74
N CYS A 516 -31.18 -24.45 20.84
CA CYS A 516 -29.94 -23.69 20.87
C CYS A 516 -29.28 -23.78 22.24
N THR A 517 -28.13 -24.43 22.31
CA THR A 517 -27.28 -24.50 23.51
C THR A 517 -26.30 -23.33 23.61
N ALA A 518 -26.36 -22.37 22.68
CA ALA A 518 -25.51 -21.19 22.72
C ALA A 518 -25.86 -20.33 23.95
N PRO A 519 -24.87 -19.75 24.64
CA PRO A 519 -25.07 -19.02 25.89
C PRO A 519 -25.88 -17.70 25.72
N TYR A 520 -26.21 -17.31 24.49
CA TYR A 520 -27.01 -16.12 24.21
C TYR A 520 -28.50 -16.46 24.08
N GLN A 521 -29.26 -16.22 25.15
CA GLN A 521 -30.72 -16.10 25.06
C GLN A 521 -31.06 -14.64 24.71
N PRO A 522 -31.78 -14.37 23.62
CA PRO A 522 -32.17 -13.01 23.27
C PRO A 522 -32.97 -12.40 24.44
N ARG A 523 -32.63 -11.17 24.83
CA ARG A 523 -33.52 -10.39 25.72
C ARG A 523 -34.85 -10.26 25.00
N SER A 524 -35.94 -10.71 25.62
CA SER A 524 -37.28 -10.38 25.16
C SER A 524 -37.36 -8.86 24.98
N PRO A 525 -37.98 -8.36 23.90
CA PRO A 525 -38.17 -6.92 23.74
C PRO A 525 -38.85 -6.37 25.01
N PRO A 526 -38.47 -5.16 25.48
CA PRO A 526 -39.13 -4.57 26.63
C PRO A 526 -40.64 -4.53 26.36
N PRO A 527 -41.49 -4.89 27.34
CA PRO A 527 -42.93 -4.81 27.16
C PRO A 527 -43.29 -3.40 26.71
N PRO A 528 -44.29 -3.22 25.82
CA PRO A 528 -44.72 -1.91 25.39
C PRO A 528 -44.99 -1.06 26.64
N SER A 529 -44.45 0.15 26.67
CA SER A 529 -44.62 1.10 27.78
C SER A 529 -46.11 1.25 28.08
N SER A 530 -46.56 0.63 29.17
CA SER A 530 -47.96 0.68 29.58
C SER A 530 -48.28 2.11 29.98
N THR A 531 -49.11 2.79 29.20
CA THR A 531 -49.60 4.16 29.44
C THR A 531 -50.60 4.27 30.60
N ASN A 532 -50.73 3.27 31.46
CA ASN A 532 -51.60 3.31 32.62
C ASN A 532 -50.80 3.53 33.89
N SER A 533 -50.65 4.81 34.28
CA SER A 533 -50.32 5.20 35.65
C SER A 533 -51.40 4.69 36.61
N PRO A 534 -51.07 3.90 37.65
CA PRO A 534 -51.98 3.67 38.75
C PRO A 534 -51.93 4.87 39.69
N ASN A 535 -53.08 5.49 39.86
CA ASN A 535 -53.38 6.53 40.81
C ASN A 535 -53.10 6.03 42.24
N ALA A 536 -52.35 6.80 43.02
CA ALA A 536 -52.04 6.50 44.41
C ALA A 536 -53.26 6.78 45.29
N ASN A 537 -53.79 5.75 45.95
CA ASN A 537 -54.59 5.91 47.16
C ASN A 537 -54.27 4.75 48.11
N TYR A 538 -53.61 5.08 49.22
CA TYR A 538 -53.32 4.18 50.32
C TYR A 538 -54.55 4.02 51.22
N ALA A 539 -54.82 2.79 51.64
CA ALA A 539 -55.46 2.49 52.92
C ALA A 539 -54.65 1.37 53.60
N THR A 540 -54.13 1.69 54.78
CA THR A 540 -53.44 0.80 55.73
C THR A 540 -54.36 -0.28 56.29
N GLN A 541 -53.86 -1.51 56.42
CA GLN A 541 -54.01 -2.42 57.59
C GLN A 541 -53.13 -3.69 57.41
N PRO A 542 -52.82 -4.44 58.50
CA PRO A 542 -51.56 -5.19 58.65
C PRO A 542 -51.71 -6.71 58.53
N GLY A 543 -50.60 -7.42 58.31
CA GLY A 543 -50.49 -8.81 58.75
C GLY A 543 -49.59 -9.75 57.94
N MET A 544 -48.45 -10.08 58.56
CA MET A 544 -47.86 -11.44 58.70
C MET A 544 -47.14 -12.16 57.54
N HIS A 545 -45.87 -12.49 57.84
CA HIS A 545 -45.12 -13.74 57.57
C HIS A 545 -44.88 -14.16 56.09
N HIS A 546 -43.73 -14.65 55.60
CA HIS A 546 -42.51 -15.27 56.12
C HIS A 546 -41.37 -15.04 55.08
N GLN A 547 -40.13 -14.81 55.53
CA GLN A 547 -38.91 -14.98 54.72
C GLN A 547 -38.31 -16.37 54.97
N PRO A 548 -37.78 -17.05 53.93
CA PRO A 548 -36.69 -17.99 54.10
C PRO A 548 -35.34 -17.36 53.70
N ASN A 549 -34.46 -17.40 54.69
CA ASN A 549 -33.03 -17.12 54.66
C ASN A 549 -32.30 -18.18 53.80
N TRP A 550 -31.52 -17.74 52.81
CA TRP A 550 -30.48 -18.56 52.18
C TRP A 550 -29.14 -17.86 52.38
N GLY A 551 -28.38 -18.34 53.36
CA GLY A 551 -26.96 -18.07 53.46
C GLY A 551 -26.18 -18.89 52.45
N SER A 552 -25.10 -18.32 51.91
CA SER A 552 -23.97 -19.06 51.33
C SER A 552 -22.76 -18.14 51.20
N THR A 553 -21.86 -18.29 52.17
CA THR A 553 -20.41 -18.52 52.00
C THR A 553 -19.67 -17.76 50.89
N SER A 554 -18.88 -16.76 51.30
CA SER A 554 -17.72 -16.27 50.55
C SER A 554 -16.53 -17.22 50.69
N PRO A 555 -15.81 -17.57 49.60
CA PRO A 555 -14.43 -18.04 49.68
C PRO A 555 -13.47 -16.85 49.58
N GLN A 556 -12.62 -16.71 50.60
CA GLN A 556 -11.41 -15.90 50.55
C GLN A 556 -10.48 -16.42 49.44
N HIS A 557 -10.09 -15.56 48.51
CA HIS A 557 -8.96 -15.81 47.63
C HIS A 557 -7.76 -14.97 48.10
N HIS A 558 -6.70 -15.71 48.44
CA HIS A 558 -5.37 -15.22 48.77
C HIS A 558 -4.79 -14.34 47.65
N GLN A 559 -4.32 -13.14 48.01
CA GLN A 559 -3.36 -12.39 47.20
C GLN A 559 -1.94 -12.87 47.53
N PRO A 560 -1.10 -13.22 46.54
CA PRO A 560 0.34 -13.25 46.73
C PRO A 560 0.93 -11.86 46.49
N ASN A 561 1.47 -11.33 47.59
CA ASN A 561 2.39 -10.21 47.69
C ASN A 561 3.64 -10.47 46.83
N TRP A 562 3.89 -9.65 45.81
CA TRP A 562 5.17 -9.60 45.10
C TRP A 562 5.89 -8.31 45.47
N GLY A 563 6.95 -8.48 46.27
CA GLY A 563 7.83 -7.42 46.71
C GLY A 563 8.60 -6.78 45.56
N SER A 564 8.87 -5.49 45.74
CA SER A 564 9.77 -4.73 44.90
C SER A 564 11.22 -5.17 45.13
N THR A 565 11.87 -5.59 44.06
CA THR A 565 13.34 -5.60 43.96
C THR A 565 13.71 -4.83 42.71
N SER A 566 14.28 -3.64 42.90
CA SER A 566 15.00 -2.90 41.87
C SER A 566 16.24 -3.67 41.44
N PRO A 567 16.54 -3.76 40.13
CA PRO A 567 17.89 -4.03 39.67
C PRO A 567 18.56 -2.70 39.27
N GLN A 568 19.66 -2.39 39.96
CA GLN A 568 20.66 -1.45 39.49
C GLN A 568 21.39 -2.00 38.24
N HIS A 569 21.67 -1.08 37.31
CA HIS A 569 22.76 -1.03 36.34
C HIS A 569 23.26 -2.30 35.65
N HIS A 570 23.18 -2.31 34.31
CA HIS A 570 24.37 -2.40 33.45
C HIS A 570 24.08 -1.78 32.07
N GLN A 571 24.75 -0.67 31.75
CA GLN A 571 24.84 -0.15 30.39
C GLN A 571 26.00 -0.85 29.67
N PRO A 572 25.83 -1.36 28.44
CA PRO A 572 26.94 -1.69 27.57
C PRO A 572 27.46 -0.41 26.89
N ASN A 573 28.69 -0.03 27.21
CA ASN A 573 29.48 0.92 26.44
C ASN A 573 29.72 0.35 25.03
N TYR A 574 29.16 0.98 24.00
CA TYR A 574 29.61 0.79 22.63
C TYR A 574 30.77 1.75 22.32
N PRO A 575 31.89 1.28 21.73
CA PRO A 575 32.96 2.16 21.29
C PRO A 575 32.52 2.96 20.07
N SER A 576 32.85 4.25 20.09
CA SER A 576 32.68 5.21 19.01
C SER A 576 33.38 4.72 17.74
N THR A 577 32.66 4.69 16.63
CA THR A 577 33.23 4.56 15.28
C THR A 577 34.14 5.75 14.97
N PRO A 578 35.34 5.54 14.42
CA PRO A 578 36.22 6.65 14.04
C PRO A 578 35.72 7.33 12.76
N SER A 579 35.64 8.66 12.82
CA SER A 579 35.43 9.56 11.69
C SER A 579 36.51 9.35 10.62
N PRO A 580 36.18 9.34 9.32
CA PRO A 580 37.21 9.30 8.28
C PRO A 580 37.99 10.62 8.26
N GLN A 581 39.29 10.54 8.54
CA GLN A 581 40.23 11.63 8.34
C GLN A 581 40.40 11.92 6.86
N VAL A 582 40.16 13.17 6.49
CA VAL A 582 40.52 13.76 5.20
C VAL A 582 42.05 13.80 5.11
N TYR A 583 42.63 12.98 4.24
CA TYR A 583 44.06 13.08 3.90
C TYR A 583 44.29 14.19 2.88
N GLY A 584 45.22 15.07 3.22
CA GLY A 584 45.60 16.25 2.47
C GLY A 584 46.41 15.96 1.20
N GLN A 585 46.46 17.01 0.39
CA GLN A 585 47.19 17.15 -0.87
C GLN A 585 48.66 16.70 -0.79
N GLY A 586 49.10 15.89 -1.76
CA GLY A 586 50.49 15.66 -2.10
C GLY A 586 50.76 16.06 -3.55
N GLN A 587 51.69 17.00 -3.76
CA GLN A 587 52.18 17.43 -5.07
C GLN A 587 53.07 16.37 -5.75
N PRO A 588 53.23 16.41 -7.09
CA PRO A 588 53.88 15.36 -7.86
C PRO A 588 55.42 15.48 -7.86
N GLY A 589 56.08 14.37 -7.50
CA GLY A 589 57.52 14.18 -7.72
C GLY A 589 57.75 13.50 -9.07
N THR A 590 58.49 14.16 -9.96
CA THR A 590 59.04 13.63 -11.20
C THR A 590 60.17 12.64 -10.88
N GLN A 591 60.05 11.38 -11.33
CA GLN A 591 61.18 10.45 -11.36
C GLN A 591 61.52 10.06 -12.78
N GLN A 592 62.68 10.57 -13.19
CA GLN A 592 63.40 10.35 -14.43
C GLN A 592 64.11 8.99 -14.31
N GLN A 593 63.73 8.00 -15.12
CA GLN A 593 64.41 6.71 -15.17
C GLN A 593 65.50 6.78 -16.26
N GLN A 594 66.76 6.86 -15.83
CA GLN A 594 67.93 6.64 -16.67
C GLN A 594 68.18 5.13 -16.78
N GLY A 595 68.52 4.69 -18.00
CA GLY A 595 68.96 3.33 -18.28
C GLY A 595 70.45 3.12 -18.00
N ALA A 596 70.76 1.88 -17.66
CA ALA A 596 72.03 1.17 -17.88
C ALA A 596 71.65 -0.32 -17.67
N GLY A 597 71.92 -1.27 -18.56
CA GLY A 597 73.17 -1.47 -19.27
C GLY A 597 73.91 -2.63 -18.60
N MET A 598 73.50 -3.86 -18.92
CA MET A 598 74.32 -5.07 -19.07
C MET A 598 73.47 -6.18 -19.71
#